data_AF-A0A832SDT2-F1
#
_entry.id   AF-A0A832SDT2-F1
#
_cell.length_a   1.000
_cell.length_b   1.000
_cell.length_c   1.000
_cell.angle_alpha   90.00
_cell.angle_beta   90.00
_cell.angle_gamma   90.00
#
_symmetry.space_group_name_H-M   'P 1'
#
loop_
_entity.id
_entity.type
_entity.pdbx_description
1 polymer ?
#
loop_
_entity_poly.entity_id
_entity_poly.type
_entity_poly.pdbx_seq_one_letter_code
_entity_poly.pdbx_strand_id
1 'polypeptide(L)'
;IVDETCNLQEAAAKIKASKIFDNSTSCSSENNLVIVNSIYDQFVKELQNIGGLLLNSDEKKHLQGQLWIDGKLNRKILAKTAFEICKEFNLTKAYSEDNSFIIVEETGVGKSFPFSGEKLSPVLTIFKAKDFTDAKKISNQILEYQGKGHSIGIHSKDDHRVLELGLELPVCRVIVNQAHTFATGGSFRNSLPFSLSMGCGTWGENSIYDNLNYKHFLNLTRIVREIDGKEPGLKDYFQDYCSQHDSKNLDQL
;
A
#
# COMPACT_ATOMS: atom_id res chain seq x y z
N ILE A 1 0.55 1.37 6.95
CA ILE A 1 1.17 1.79 8.23
C ILE A 1 0.05 2.18 9.19
N VAL A 2 0.14 1.73 10.45
CA VAL A 2 -0.76 2.15 11.54
C VAL A 2 0.12 2.71 12.65
N ASP A 3 -0.12 3.96 13.00
CA ASP A 3 0.66 4.65 14.03
C ASP A 3 -0.16 5.00 15.27
N GLU A 4 0.54 5.41 16.30
CA GLU A 4 0.03 5.68 17.63
C GLU A 4 -0.95 6.86 17.73
N THR A 5 -1.06 7.68 16.67
CA THR A 5 -1.90 8.88 16.67
C THR A 5 -3.32 8.60 16.18
N CYS A 6 -3.53 7.46 15.51
CA CYS A 6 -4.81 7.13 14.89
C CYS A 6 -5.89 6.65 15.88
N ASN A 7 -7.13 6.55 15.41
CA ASN A 7 -8.19 5.82 16.12
C ASN A 7 -8.07 4.32 15.75
N LEU A 8 -7.70 3.49 16.73
CA LEU A 8 -7.44 2.07 16.51
C LEU A 8 -8.67 1.30 16.03
N GLN A 9 -9.85 1.54 16.62
CA GLN A 9 -11.09 0.86 16.25
C GLN A 9 -11.49 1.20 14.81
N GLU A 10 -11.41 2.49 14.45
CA GLU A 10 -11.72 2.93 13.09
C GLU A 10 -10.72 2.38 12.07
N ALA A 11 -9.42 2.38 12.40
CA ALA A 11 -8.39 1.84 11.53
C ALA A 11 -8.60 0.34 11.31
N ALA A 12 -8.83 -0.44 12.37
CA ALA A 12 -9.08 -1.86 12.30
C ALA A 12 -10.33 -2.17 11.45
N ALA A 13 -11.43 -1.43 11.66
CA ALA A 13 -12.66 -1.59 10.88
C ALA A 13 -12.45 -1.33 9.37
N LYS A 14 -11.70 -0.27 9.02
CA LYS A 14 -11.36 0.06 7.62
C LYS A 14 -10.47 -1.00 6.97
N ILE A 15 -9.45 -1.46 7.69
CA ILE A 15 -8.56 -2.53 7.24
C ILE A 15 -9.34 -3.84 7.03
N LYS A 16 -10.22 -4.22 7.98
CA LYS A 16 -11.07 -5.39 7.80
C LYS A 16 -11.95 -5.25 6.55
N ALA A 17 -12.67 -4.14 6.42
CA ALA A 17 -13.57 -3.92 5.29
C ALA A 17 -12.86 -4.03 3.94
N SER A 18 -11.65 -3.48 3.87
CA SER A 18 -10.80 -3.54 2.70
C SER A 18 -10.23 -4.95 2.44
N LYS A 19 -9.77 -5.63 3.50
CA LYS A 19 -9.18 -6.96 3.40
C LYS A 19 -10.18 -8.02 2.97
N ILE A 20 -11.39 -8.02 3.51
CA ILE A 20 -12.38 -9.06 3.23
C ILE A 20 -13.17 -8.80 1.94
N PHE A 21 -13.01 -7.61 1.33
CA PHE A 21 -13.69 -7.28 0.09
C PHE A 21 -13.34 -8.26 -1.02
N ASP A 22 -14.36 -8.86 -1.61
CA ASP A 22 -14.23 -9.89 -2.66
C ASP A 22 -13.15 -10.94 -2.34
N ASN A 23 -13.04 -11.34 -1.06
CA ASN A 23 -12.03 -12.29 -0.59
C ASN A 23 -10.56 -11.90 -0.95
N SER A 24 -10.25 -10.60 -0.94
CA SER A 24 -8.95 -10.02 -1.32
C SER A 24 -8.49 -10.31 -2.76
N THR A 25 -9.38 -10.48 -3.71
CA THR A 25 -9.02 -10.62 -5.14
C THR A 25 -8.47 -9.33 -5.75
N SER A 26 -8.78 -8.17 -5.15
CA SER A 26 -8.26 -6.88 -5.60
C SER A 26 -6.80 -6.70 -5.19
N CYS A 27 -5.96 -6.27 -6.13
CA CYS A 27 -4.57 -5.87 -5.91
C CYS A 27 -4.42 -4.71 -4.90
N SER A 28 -5.50 -3.96 -4.66
CA SER A 28 -5.52 -2.84 -3.71
C SER A 28 -5.84 -3.27 -2.27
N SER A 29 -6.09 -4.55 -2.03
CA SER A 29 -6.33 -5.07 -0.68
C SER A 29 -5.05 -5.04 0.14
N GLU A 30 -5.15 -4.72 1.43
CA GLU A 30 -4.00 -4.71 2.32
C GLU A 30 -3.37 -6.10 2.32
N ASN A 31 -2.10 -6.15 1.91
CA ASN A 31 -1.29 -7.35 2.02
C ASN A 31 -0.51 -7.37 3.33
N ASN A 32 -0.04 -6.20 3.76
CA ASN A 32 0.85 -6.03 4.89
C ASN A 32 0.39 -4.83 5.73
N LEU A 33 0.38 -4.99 7.06
CA LEU A 33 0.34 -3.89 8.00
C LEU A 33 1.69 -3.76 8.68
N VAL A 34 2.18 -2.53 8.75
CA VAL A 34 3.34 -2.18 9.57
C VAL A 34 2.82 -1.32 10.71
N ILE A 35 2.92 -1.84 11.94
CA ILE A 35 2.29 -1.28 13.13
C ILE A 35 3.39 -0.78 14.07
N VAL A 36 3.28 0.46 14.52
CA VAL A 36 4.23 1.06 15.46
C VAL A 36 4.18 0.36 16.82
N ASN A 37 5.34 0.11 17.41
CA ASN A 37 5.53 -0.73 18.59
C ASN A 37 4.67 -0.31 19.79
N SER A 38 4.48 1.00 20.00
CA SER A 38 3.71 1.54 21.13
C SER A 38 2.23 1.12 21.13
N ILE A 39 1.67 0.76 19.98
CA ILE A 39 0.27 0.31 19.84
C ILE A 39 0.15 -1.13 19.35
N TYR A 40 1.25 -1.85 19.15
CA TYR A 40 1.25 -3.15 18.48
C TYR A 40 0.31 -4.15 19.13
N ASP A 41 0.51 -4.44 20.42
CA ASP A 41 -0.26 -5.47 21.12
C ASP A 41 -1.75 -5.09 21.22
N GLN A 42 -2.03 -3.81 21.45
CA GLN A 42 -3.40 -3.29 21.49
C GLN A 42 -4.10 -3.40 20.13
N PHE A 43 -3.40 -3.06 19.04
CA PHE A 43 -3.97 -3.09 17.71
C PHE A 43 -4.16 -4.51 17.18
N VAL A 44 -3.23 -5.42 17.48
CA VAL A 44 -3.40 -6.86 17.18
C VAL A 44 -4.64 -7.41 17.86
N LYS A 45 -4.85 -7.07 19.15
CA LYS A 45 -6.07 -7.45 19.86
C LYS A 45 -7.33 -6.87 19.23
N GLU A 46 -7.29 -5.62 18.77
CA GLU A 46 -8.41 -4.99 18.05
C GLU A 46 -8.74 -5.74 16.76
N LEU A 47 -7.73 -6.11 15.97
CA LEU A 47 -7.92 -6.93 14.76
C LEU A 47 -8.53 -8.30 15.08
N GLN A 48 -8.11 -8.94 16.17
CA GLN A 48 -8.70 -10.20 16.63
C GLN A 48 -10.17 -10.04 17.05
N ASN A 49 -10.50 -8.97 17.77
CA ASN A 49 -11.88 -8.68 18.20
C ASN A 49 -12.85 -8.54 17.03
N ILE A 50 -12.37 -8.07 15.87
CA ILE A 50 -13.17 -7.94 14.66
C ILE A 50 -13.07 -9.15 13.72
N GLY A 51 -12.59 -10.29 14.20
CA GLY A 51 -12.59 -11.56 13.44
C GLY A 51 -11.29 -11.88 12.70
N GLY A 52 -10.17 -11.27 13.10
CA GLY A 52 -8.84 -11.66 12.65
C GLY A 52 -8.31 -12.88 13.39
N LEU A 53 -8.00 -13.96 12.67
CA LEU A 53 -7.42 -15.17 13.24
C LEU A 53 -5.89 -15.09 13.22
N LEU A 54 -5.28 -14.75 14.36
CA LEU A 54 -3.82 -14.74 14.51
C LEU A 54 -3.27 -16.17 14.62
N LEU A 55 -2.38 -16.53 13.68
CA LEU A 55 -1.72 -17.83 13.67
C LEU A 55 -0.45 -17.82 14.51
N ASN A 56 -0.18 -18.95 15.15
CA ASN A 56 1.12 -19.20 15.77
C ASN A 56 2.19 -19.56 14.72
N SER A 57 3.44 -19.74 15.15
CA SER A 57 4.57 -20.01 14.25
C SER A 57 4.43 -21.32 13.46
N ASP A 58 3.87 -22.37 14.05
CA ASP A 58 3.70 -23.67 13.39
C ASP A 58 2.56 -23.60 12.36
N GLU A 59 1.44 -22.97 12.72
CA GLU A 59 0.30 -22.74 11.83
C GLU A 59 0.69 -21.84 10.65
N LYS A 60 1.46 -20.76 10.90
CA LYS A 60 2.03 -19.92 9.83
C LYS A 60 2.91 -20.73 8.88
N LYS A 61 3.80 -21.57 9.41
CA LYS A 61 4.70 -22.41 8.60
C LYS A 61 3.91 -23.41 7.75
N HIS A 62 2.88 -24.01 8.32
CA HIS A 62 1.98 -24.90 7.60
C HIS A 62 1.24 -24.17 6.48
N LEU A 63 0.67 -23.00 6.79
CA LEU A 63 0.02 -22.13 5.80
C LEU A 63 0.98 -21.77 4.66
N GLN A 64 2.22 -21.42 4.97
CA GLN A 64 3.24 -21.08 3.97
C GLN A 64 3.45 -22.22 2.97
N GLY A 65 3.54 -23.47 3.44
CA GLY A 65 3.71 -24.65 2.60
C GLY A 65 2.51 -24.95 1.69
N GLN A 66 1.34 -24.38 1.98
CA GLN A 66 0.13 -24.55 1.17
C GLN A 66 -0.15 -23.35 0.26
N LEU A 67 0.18 -22.13 0.70
CA LEU A 67 -0.04 -20.89 -0.06
C LEU A 67 0.83 -20.82 -1.31
N TRP A 68 2.08 -21.27 -1.24
CA TRP A 68 3.01 -21.23 -2.36
C TRP A 68 3.43 -22.64 -2.76
N ILE A 69 3.12 -23.02 -4.00
CA ILE A 69 3.53 -24.28 -4.61
C ILE A 69 4.53 -23.92 -5.71
N ASP A 70 5.76 -24.42 -5.62
CA ASP A 70 6.85 -24.10 -6.55
C ASP A 70 7.09 -22.58 -6.73
N GLY A 71 6.96 -21.82 -5.64
CA GLY A 71 7.13 -20.37 -5.62
C GLY A 71 5.97 -19.57 -6.22
N LYS A 72 4.88 -20.22 -6.64
CA LYS A 72 3.67 -19.57 -7.17
C LYS A 72 2.52 -19.68 -6.19
N LEU A 73 1.65 -18.68 -6.16
CA LEU A 73 0.42 -18.74 -5.35
C LEU A 73 -0.42 -19.95 -5.79
N ASN A 74 -0.85 -20.72 -4.80
CA ASN A 74 -1.75 -21.84 -4.97
C ASN A 74 -3.08 -21.32 -5.53
N ARG A 75 -3.65 -21.96 -6.54
CA ARG A 75 -4.93 -21.51 -7.11
C ARG A 75 -6.12 -21.83 -6.21
N LYS A 76 -5.97 -22.78 -5.29
CA LYS A 76 -7.04 -23.23 -4.40
C LYS A 76 -7.48 -22.17 -3.38
N ILE A 77 -6.67 -21.14 -3.13
CA ILE A 77 -6.99 -20.05 -2.19
C ILE A 77 -7.65 -18.84 -2.86
N LEU A 78 -7.62 -18.76 -4.19
CA LEU A 78 -8.07 -17.57 -4.90
C LEU A 78 -9.58 -17.42 -4.72
N ALA A 79 -10.00 -16.21 -4.37
CA ALA A 79 -11.40 -15.87 -4.08
C ALA A 79 -12.05 -16.74 -2.97
N LYS A 80 -11.25 -17.29 -2.05
CA LYS A 80 -11.74 -18.07 -0.91
C LYS A 80 -11.79 -17.24 0.36
N THR A 81 -12.81 -17.49 1.18
CA THR A 81 -12.91 -16.93 2.53
C THR A 81 -11.81 -17.48 3.45
N ALA A 82 -11.51 -16.77 4.54
CA ALA A 82 -10.59 -17.27 5.56
C ALA A 82 -11.03 -18.64 6.13
N PHE A 83 -12.32 -18.81 6.38
CA PHE A 83 -12.91 -20.07 6.83
C PHE A 83 -12.64 -21.22 5.84
N GLU A 84 -12.89 -21.01 4.54
CA GLU A 84 -12.61 -22.02 3.51
C GLU A 84 -11.12 -22.37 3.43
N ILE A 85 -10.22 -21.37 3.53
CA ILE A 85 -8.77 -21.60 3.53
C ILE A 85 -8.36 -22.43 4.76
N CYS A 86 -8.87 -22.08 5.94
CA CYS A 86 -8.59 -22.81 7.17
C CYS A 86 -9.04 -24.28 7.06
N LYS A 87 -10.21 -24.51 6.46
CA LYS A 87 -10.77 -25.85 6.22
C LYS A 87 -9.99 -26.64 5.17
N GLU A 88 -9.67 -26.04 4.02
CA GLU A 88 -8.93 -26.69 2.93
C GLU A 88 -7.54 -27.15 3.39
N PHE A 89 -6.89 -26.36 4.24
CA PHE A 89 -5.52 -26.63 4.68
C PHE A 89 -5.41 -27.22 6.07
N ASN A 90 -6.51 -27.44 6.80
CA ASN A 90 -6.48 -27.95 8.18
C ASN A 90 -5.58 -27.10 9.11
N LEU A 91 -5.69 -25.77 8.98
CA LEU A 91 -4.77 -24.82 9.61
C LEU A 91 -4.86 -24.76 11.13
N THR A 92 -6.05 -24.92 11.70
CA THR A 92 -6.28 -24.88 13.15
C THR A 92 -7.43 -25.81 13.53
N LYS A 93 -7.62 -26.09 14.83
CA LYS A 93 -8.82 -26.81 15.35
C LYS A 93 -9.92 -25.87 15.86
N ALA A 94 -9.67 -24.56 15.89
CA ALA A 94 -10.55 -23.57 16.51
C ALA A 94 -10.71 -22.33 15.62
N TYR A 95 -11.18 -22.56 14.39
CA TYR A 95 -11.66 -21.51 13.49
C TYR A 95 -13.18 -21.61 13.36
N SER A 96 -13.82 -20.47 13.09
CA SER A 96 -15.27 -20.34 12.93
C SER A 96 -15.59 -19.46 11.73
N GLU A 97 -16.84 -19.42 11.29
CA GLU A 97 -17.28 -18.52 10.22
C GLU A 97 -17.16 -17.03 10.61
N ASP A 98 -17.06 -16.71 11.91
CA ASP A 98 -16.79 -15.35 12.39
C ASP A 98 -15.35 -14.89 12.09
N ASN A 99 -14.44 -15.83 11.82
CA ASN A 99 -13.07 -15.52 11.40
C ASN A 99 -13.05 -15.11 9.93
N SER A 100 -13.07 -13.80 9.69
CA SER A 100 -13.18 -13.21 8.35
C SER A 100 -11.85 -13.02 7.62
N PHE A 101 -10.72 -12.99 8.33
CA PHE A 101 -9.36 -12.92 7.75
C PHE A 101 -8.34 -13.59 8.68
N ILE A 102 -7.21 -14.02 8.11
CA ILE A 102 -6.10 -14.69 8.80
C ILE A 102 -4.98 -13.67 9.00
N ILE A 103 -4.34 -13.67 10.16
CA ILE A 103 -3.21 -12.81 10.49
C ILE A 103 -1.96 -13.66 10.70
N VAL A 104 -0.84 -13.24 10.10
CA VAL A 104 0.49 -13.84 10.32
C VAL A 104 1.50 -12.75 10.67
N GLU A 105 2.35 -13.02 11.65
CA GLU A 105 3.47 -12.13 11.99
C GLU A 105 4.66 -12.41 11.06
N GLU A 106 5.34 -11.36 10.62
CA GLU A 106 6.58 -11.48 9.84
C GLU A 106 7.69 -10.56 10.35
N THR A 107 8.93 -11.00 10.18
CA THR A 107 10.13 -10.30 10.70
C THR A 107 11.07 -9.82 9.60
N GLY A 108 10.84 -10.21 8.35
CA GLY A 108 11.67 -9.85 7.22
C GLY A 108 10.87 -9.68 5.93
N VAL A 109 11.55 -9.18 4.90
CA VAL A 109 10.95 -8.88 3.60
C VAL A 109 11.75 -9.58 2.49
N GLY A 110 11.06 -10.06 1.46
CA GLY A 110 11.67 -10.64 0.27
C GLY A 110 11.35 -12.12 0.10
N LYS A 111 12.10 -12.78 -0.82
CA LYS A 111 11.85 -14.17 -1.22
C LYS A 111 11.90 -15.18 -0.08
N SER A 112 12.75 -14.93 0.93
CA SER A 112 12.86 -15.77 2.13
C SER A 112 11.70 -15.58 3.11
N PHE A 113 10.91 -14.52 2.93
CA PHE A 113 9.77 -14.13 3.76
C PHE A 113 8.54 -13.91 2.87
N PRO A 114 7.99 -14.98 2.25
CA PRO A 114 7.00 -14.85 1.18
C PRO A 114 5.72 -14.14 1.60
N PHE A 115 5.36 -14.18 2.89
CA PHE A 115 4.22 -13.42 3.42
C PHE A 115 4.38 -11.90 3.30
N SER A 116 5.59 -11.37 3.12
CA SER A 116 5.82 -9.94 2.85
C SER A 116 5.31 -9.50 1.47
N GLY A 117 5.09 -10.43 0.53
CA GLY A 117 4.60 -10.15 -0.81
C GLY A 117 3.06 -10.18 -0.94
N GLU A 118 2.62 -10.19 -2.18
CA GLU A 118 1.20 -10.29 -2.56
C GLU A 118 0.65 -11.70 -2.33
N LYS A 119 -0.57 -11.78 -1.80
CA LYS A 119 -1.21 -13.05 -1.39
C LYS A 119 -2.56 -13.33 -2.04
N LEU A 120 -3.21 -12.33 -2.64
CA LEU A 120 -4.54 -12.40 -3.30
C LEU A 120 -5.56 -13.29 -2.56
N SER A 121 -5.59 -13.15 -1.24
CA SER A 121 -6.40 -13.96 -0.33
C SER A 121 -6.59 -13.22 1.01
N PRO A 122 -7.55 -13.63 1.85
CA PRO A 122 -7.82 -13.05 3.17
C PRO A 122 -6.70 -13.26 4.21
N VAL A 123 -5.44 -13.41 3.78
CA VAL A 123 -4.27 -13.51 4.65
C VAL A 123 -3.58 -12.15 4.72
N LEU A 124 -3.47 -11.61 5.94
CA LEU A 124 -2.89 -10.31 6.25
C LEU A 124 -1.61 -10.50 7.06
N THR A 125 -0.52 -9.94 6.58
CA THR A 125 0.76 -9.98 7.30
C THR A 125 0.87 -8.78 8.21
N ILE A 126 1.39 -8.94 9.42
CA ILE A 126 1.68 -7.84 10.34
C ILE A 126 3.18 -7.80 10.67
N PHE A 127 3.71 -6.58 10.72
CA PHE A 127 5.09 -6.27 11.09
C PHE A 127 5.08 -5.32 12.29
N LYS A 128 5.98 -5.57 13.25
CA LYS A 128 6.23 -4.66 14.37
C LYS A 128 7.37 -3.70 14.02
N ALA A 129 7.08 -2.41 13.95
CA ALA A 129 8.06 -1.36 13.72
C ALA A 129 8.40 -0.63 15.02
N LYS A 130 9.66 -0.22 15.21
CA LYS A 130 10.09 0.48 16.44
C LYS A 130 9.37 1.82 16.62
N ASP A 131 9.29 2.58 15.53
CA ASP A 131 8.70 3.90 15.41
C ASP A 131 8.21 4.13 13.97
N PHE A 132 7.75 5.34 13.65
CA PHE A 132 7.31 5.67 12.30
C PHE A 132 8.43 5.60 11.25
N THR A 133 9.64 6.02 11.59
CA THR A 133 10.79 5.99 10.67
C THR A 133 11.12 4.54 10.27
N ASP A 134 11.12 3.62 11.23
CA ASP A 134 11.28 2.19 10.98
C ASP A 134 10.07 1.62 10.20
N ALA A 135 8.86 2.09 10.48
CA ALA A 135 7.66 1.68 9.74
C ALA A 135 7.73 2.08 8.25
N LYS A 136 8.21 3.30 7.97
CA LYS A 136 8.48 3.78 6.61
C LYS A 136 9.55 2.92 5.94
N LYS A 137 10.63 2.61 6.63
CA LYS A 137 11.72 1.76 6.12
C LYS A 137 11.24 0.36 5.73
N ILE A 138 10.50 -0.32 6.63
CA ILE A 138 9.91 -1.65 6.34
C ILE A 138 8.96 -1.56 5.15
N SER A 139 8.10 -0.52 5.11
CA SER A 139 7.17 -0.32 4.00
C SER A 139 7.88 -0.11 2.67
N ASN A 140 8.99 0.65 2.66
CA ASN A 140 9.81 0.83 1.46
C ASN A 140 10.43 -0.49 0.99
N GLN A 141 10.94 -1.30 1.92
CA GLN A 141 11.47 -2.63 1.58
C GLN A 141 10.41 -3.54 0.95
N ILE A 142 9.18 -3.50 1.47
CA ILE A 142 8.04 -4.24 0.91
C ILE A 142 7.76 -3.76 -0.52
N LEU A 143 7.67 -2.45 -0.74
CA LEU A 143 7.39 -1.87 -2.06
C LEU A 143 8.48 -2.21 -3.09
N GLU A 144 9.76 -2.13 -2.71
CA GLU A 144 10.89 -2.51 -3.56
C GLU A 144 10.92 -4.01 -3.87
N TYR A 145 10.39 -4.86 -2.98
CA TYR A 145 10.23 -6.28 -3.27
C TYR A 145 9.03 -6.54 -4.19
N GLN A 146 7.86 -5.97 -3.86
CA GLN A 146 6.62 -6.11 -4.64
C GLN A 146 5.64 -4.97 -4.30
N GLY A 147 5.18 -4.23 -5.31
CA GLY A 147 4.15 -3.19 -5.17
C GLY A 147 4.61 -1.76 -5.49
N LYS A 148 5.85 -1.59 -5.96
CA LYS A 148 6.38 -0.31 -6.42
C LYS A 148 5.42 0.40 -7.38
N GLY A 149 5.21 1.69 -7.14
CA GLY A 149 4.34 2.55 -7.94
C GLY A 149 2.85 2.46 -7.59
N HIS A 150 2.37 1.41 -6.94
CA HIS A 150 0.92 1.22 -6.78
C HIS A 150 0.32 2.19 -5.73
N SER A 151 0.58 1.93 -4.45
CA SER A 151 -0.02 2.68 -3.33
C SER A 151 0.56 2.29 -1.98
N ILE A 152 0.46 3.20 -1.00
CA ILE A 152 0.62 2.90 0.43
C ILE A 152 -0.55 3.48 1.22
N GLY A 153 -0.99 2.77 2.27
CA GLY A 153 -2.01 3.24 3.21
C GLY A 153 -1.39 3.67 4.54
N ILE A 154 -1.90 4.74 5.13
CA ILE A 154 -1.53 5.22 6.46
C ILE A 154 -2.77 5.56 7.30
N HIS A 155 -2.82 5.02 8.51
CA HIS A 155 -3.74 5.46 9.56
C HIS A 155 -2.95 6.29 10.57
N SER A 156 -3.16 7.61 10.54
CA SER A 156 -2.43 8.62 11.33
C SER A 156 -3.21 9.93 11.39
N LYS A 157 -3.00 10.73 12.44
CA LYS A 157 -3.46 12.12 12.55
C LYS A 157 -2.33 13.13 12.29
N ASP A 158 -1.13 12.66 11.97
CA ASP A 158 0.04 13.50 11.72
C ASP A 158 0.26 13.67 10.21
N ASP A 159 -0.07 14.85 9.70
CA ASP A 159 0.05 15.17 8.26
C ASP A 159 1.51 15.27 7.80
N HIS A 160 2.47 15.50 8.70
CA HIS A 160 3.89 15.49 8.32
C HIS A 160 4.33 14.09 7.90
N ARG A 161 3.90 13.07 8.65
CA ARG A 161 4.14 11.65 8.31
C ARG A 161 3.51 11.29 6.97
N VAL A 162 2.30 11.77 6.70
CA VAL A 162 1.61 11.56 5.41
C VAL A 162 2.42 12.17 4.26
N LEU A 163 2.87 13.41 4.41
CA LEU A 163 3.67 14.11 3.40
C LEU A 163 5.01 13.41 3.17
N GLU A 164 5.68 12.97 4.23
CA GLU A 164 6.95 12.23 4.16
C GLU A 164 6.82 10.96 3.31
N LEU A 165 5.73 10.18 3.47
CA LEU A 165 5.48 9.02 2.62
C LEU A 165 5.31 9.40 1.15
N GLY A 166 4.60 10.50 0.86
CA GLY A 166 4.37 10.96 -0.50
C GLY A 166 5.60 11.53 -1.20
N LEU A 167 6.54 12.10 -0.43
CA LEU A 167 7.79 12.64 -0.95
C LEU A 167 8.86 11.56 -1.16
N GLU A 168 8.89 10.53 -0.31
CA GLU A 168 10.03 9.61 -0.23
C GLU A 168 9.77 8.19 -0.72
N LEU A 169 8.52 7.71 -0.72
CA LEU A 169 8.22 6.34 -1.15
C LEU A 169 7.83 6.28 -2.64
N PRO A 170 8.23 5.20 -3.35
CA PRO A 170 7.93 5.05 -4.77
C PRO A 170 6.49 4.56 -4.96
N VAL A 171 5.51 5.43 -4.72
CA VAL A 171 4.07 5.13 -4.85
C VAL A 171 3.35 6.23 -5.60
N CYS A 172 2.33 5.89 -6.38
CA CYS A 172 1.50 6.89 -7.04
C CYS A 172 0.36 7.41 -6.15
N ARG A 173 0.08 6.75 -5.01
CA ARG A 173 -1.05 7.07 -4.12
C ARG A 173 -0.70 6.83 -2.65
N VAL A 174 -0.93 7.84 -1.81
CA VAL A 174 -0.93 7.71 -0.35
C VAL A 174 -2.37 7.77 0.14
N ILE A 175 -2.88 6.65 0.66
CA ILE A 175 -4.25 6.52 1.14
C ILE A 175 -4.29 6.79 2.64
N VAL A 176 -4.89 7.92 3.02
CA VAL A 176 -4.92 8.39 4.41
C VAL A 176 -6.26 8.06 5.07
N ASN A 177 -6.22 7.34 6.19
CA ASN A 177 -7.38 7.08 7.07
C ASN A 177 -8.63 6.49 6.38
N GLN A 178 -8.44 5.72 5.30
CA GLN A 178 -9.49 5.10 4.51
C GLN A 178 -9.24 3.61 4.32
N ALA A 179 -10.30 2.86 4.03
CA ALA A 179 -10.19 1.45 3.65
C ALA A 179 -9.52 1.35 2.27
N HIS A 180 -8.36 0.69 2.20
CA HIS A 180 -7.40 0.84 1.11
C HIS A 180 -7.94 0.40 -0.26
N THR A 181 -8.60 -0.76 -0.33
CA THR A 181 -9.19 -1.33 -1.56
C THR A 181 -10.18 -0.37 -2.21
N PHE A 182 -11.10 0.18 -1.43
CA PHE A 182 -12.13 1.08 -1.94
C PHE A 182 -11.58 2.45 -2.31
N ALA A 183 -10.61 2.94 -1.54
CA ALA A 183 -10.05 4.26 -1.75
C ALA A 183 -9.16 4.31 -3.00
N THR A 184 -8.36 3.27 -3.24
CA THR A 184 -7.35 3.26 -4.30
C THR A 184 -7.95 3.35 -5.69
N GLY A 185 -9.05 2.63 -5.93
CA GLY A 185 -9.82 2.70 -7.17
C GLY A 185 -10.69 3.95 -7.32
N GLY A 186 -10.64 4.88 -6.37
CA GLY A 186 -11.51 6.07 -6.35
C GLY A 186 -12.81 5.85 -5.60
N SER A 187 -13.14 6.82 -4.75
CA SER A 187 -14.26 6.78 -3.83
C SER A 187 -14.97 8.13 -3.79
N PHE A 188 -16.25 8.12 -3.43
CA PHE A 188 -17.01 9.33 -3.10
C PHE A 188 -16.37 10.18 -1.99
N ARG A 189 -15.34 9.66 -1.31
CA ARG A 189 -14.65 10.32 -0.19
C ARG A 189 -13.24 10.82 -0.49
N ASN A 190 -12.69 10.62 -1.69
CA ASN A 190 -11.29 10.97 -1.96
C ASN A 190 -10.98 11.56 -3.34
N SER A 191 -12.00 11.85 -4.15
CA SER A 191 -11.89 12.57 -5.43
C SER A 191 -10.99 11.95 -6.50
N LEU A 192 -10.41 10.77 -6.25
CA LEU A 192 -9.70 10.01 -7.28
C LEU A 192 -10.72 9.56 -8.34
N PRO A 193 -10.36 9.60 -9.64
CA PRO A 193 -11.21 9.05 -10.69
C PRO A 193 -11.54 7.59 -10.39
N PHE A 194 -12.83 7.23 -10.48
CA PHE A 194 -13.23 5.86 -10.28
C PHE A 194 -12.64 4.96 -11.38
N SER A 195 -11.95 3.88 -11.00
CA SER A 195 -11.33 2.91 -11.88
C SER A 195 -11.02 1.61 -11.16
N LEU A 196 -11.03 0.50 -11.90
CA LEU A 196 -10.47 -0.79 -11.49
C LEU A 196 -9.10 -1.05 -12.14
N SER A 197 -8.55 -0.05 -12.83
CA SER A 197 -7.25 -0.10 -13.49
C SER A 197 -6.41 1.09 -13.03
N MET A 198 -5.51 0.82 -12.09
CA MET A 198 -4.66 1.82 -11.47
C MET A 198 -3.28 1.78 -12.11
N GLY A 199 -2.84 2.90 -12.67
CA GLY A 199 -1.46 3.03 -13.12
C GLY A 199 -0.47 3.02 -11.94
N CYS A 200 0.66 2.36 -12.11
CA CYS A 200 1.77 2.32 -11.16
C CYS A 200 2.92 3.27 -11.56
N GLY A 201 2.70 4.14 -12.56
CA GLY A 201 3.74 5.04 -13.08
C GLY A 201 4.96 4.29 -13.64
N THR A 202 6.04 5.03 -13.88
CA THR A 202 7.28 4.46 -14.43
C THR A 202 7.93 3.44 -13.50
N TRP A 203 7.70 3.56 -12.18
CA TRP A 203 8.19 2.60 -11.19
C TRP A 203 7.60 1.19 -11.36
N GLY A 204 6.34 1.09 -11.82
CA GLY A 204 5.68 -0.18 -12.13
C GLY A 204 5.61 -0.46 -13.64
N GLU A 205 6.50 0.12 -14.44
CA GLU A 205 6.57 -0.06 -15.89
C GLU A 205 5.26 0.32 -16.61
N ASN A 206 4.58 1.37 -16.14
CA ASN A 206 3.36 1.89 -16.76
C ASN A 206 3.58 3.29 -17.35
N SER A 207 2.83 3.60 -18.41
CA SER A 207 2.82 4.93 -19.03
C SER A 207 2.01 5.96 -18.23
N ILE A 208 1.21 5.51 -17.27
CA ILE A 208 0.34 6.36 -16.44
C ILE A 208 0.53 6.04 -14.96
N TYR A 209 0.38 7.07 -14.12
CA TYR A 209 0.32 6.96 -12.66
C TYR A 209 -1.11 7.09 -12.12
N ASP A 210 -2.02 7.61 -12.94
CA ASP A 210 -3.39 7.94 -12.54
C ASP A 210 -4.30 6.70 -12.52
N ASN A 211 -5.50 6.85 -11.97
CA ASN A 211 -6.59 5.92 -12.18
C ASN A 211 -7.08 6.05 -13.62
N LEU A 212 -7.00 4.95 -14.39
CA LEU A 212 -7.36 4.95 -15.80
C LEU A 212 -8.80 5.41 -15.96
N ASN A 213 -8.99 6.42 -16.80
CA ASN A 213 -10.26 7.09 -17.05
C ASN A 213 -10.35 7.53 -18.52
N TYR A 214 -11.52 8.03 -18.93
CA TYR A 214 -11.82 8.36 -20.33
C TYR A 214 -10.78 9.29 -21.01
N LYS A 215 -10.12 10.18 -20.27
CA LYS A 215 -9.12 11.11 -20.83
C LYS A 215 -7.93 10.40 -21.47
N HIS A 216 -7.61 9.20 -20.99
CA HIS A 216 -6.52 8.36 -21.50
C HIS A 216 -6.85 7.72 -22.86
N PHE A 217 -8.13 7.75 -23.27
CA PHE A 217 -8.59 7.22 -24.56
C PHE A 217 -8.89 8.32 -25.59
N LEU A 218 -8.63 9.59 -25.24
CA LEU A 218 -8.85 10.72 -26.13
C LEU A 218 -7.54 11.13 -26.82
N ASN A 219 -7.59 11.21 -28.14
CA ASN A 219 -6.59 11.95 -28.90
C ASN A 219 -6.98 13.43 -28.93
N LEU A 220 -6.07 14.31 -28.49
CA LEU A 220 -6.28 15.76 -28.50
C LEU A 220 -5.50 16.40 -29.66
N THR A 221 -6.22 16.88 -30.67
CA THR A 221 -5.64 17.71 -31.73
C THR A 221 -5.45 19.13 -31.21
N ARG A 222 -4.21 19.62 -31.19
CA ARG A 222 -3.88 21.01 -30.86
C ARG A 222 -3.60 21.80 -32.12
N ILE A 223 -4.39 22.84 -32.40
CA ILE A 223 -4.11 23.81 -33.45
C ILE A 223 -3.22 24.89 -32.85
N VAL A 224 -1.96 24.91 -33.26
CA VAL A 224 -0.95 25.87 -32.77
C VAL A 224 -0.82 27.01 -33.78
N ARG A 225 -0.70 28.25 -33.29
CA ARG A 225 -0.49 29.45 -34.10
C ARG A 225 0.74 30.19 -33.57
N GLU A 226 1.39 30.96 -34.42
CA GLU A 226 2.46 31.85 -34.00
C GLU A 226 1.94 32.90 -33.01
N ILE A 227 2.78 33.20 -32.02
CA ILE A 227 2.67 34.32 -31.09
C ILE A 227 4.05 34.97 -31.03
N ASP A 228 4.14 36.23 -30.60
CA ASP A 228 5.44 36.86 -30.38
C ASP A 228 6.27 36.04 -29.37
N GLY A 229 7.45 35.61 -29.81
CA GLY A 229 8.36 34.82 -29.00
C GLY A 229 8.99 35.67 -27.89
N LYS A 230 8.84 35.23 -26.65
CA LYS A 230 9.66 35.74 -25.53
C LYS A 230 10.57 34.62 -25.07
N GLU A 231 11.79 34.60 -25.61
CA GLU A 231 12.81 33.65 -25.19
C GLU A 231 13.25 33.99 -23.76
N PRO A 232 13.08 33.08 -22.79
CA PRO A 232 13.55 33.29 -21.44
C PRO A 232 15.08 33.26 -21.41
N GLY A 233 15.67 34.22 -20.70
CA GLY A 233 17.11 34.27 -20.47
C GLY A 233 17.55 33.22 -19.43
N LEU A 234 18.84 32.91 -19.38
CA LEU A 234 19.39 31.97 -18.38
C LEU A 234 19.06 32.42 -16.94
N LYS A 235 19.05 33.73 -16.67
CA LYS A 235 18.63 34.29 -15.38
C LYS A 235 17.22 33.89 -14.97
N ASP A 236 16.27 33.80 -15.90
CA ASP A 236 14.87 33.48 -15.61
C ASP A 236 14.73 32.06 -14.99
N TYR A 237 15.72 31.19 -15.19
CA TYR A 237 15.75 29.82 -14.66
C TYR A 237 16.70 29.64 -13.48
N PHE A 238 17.86 30.29 -13.50
CA PHE A 238 18.97 29.94 -12.61
C PHE A 238 19.28 30.98 -11.55
N GLN A 239 18.64 32.15 -11.57
CA GLN A 239 18.94 33.21 -10.61
C GLN A 239 18.77 32.76 -9.16
N ASP A 240 17.66 32.11 -8.81
CA ASP A 240 17.40 31.67 -7.43
C ASP A 240 18.38 30.58 -6.99
N TYR A 241 18.65 29.61 -7.88
CA TYR A 241 19.60 28.53 -7.61
C TYR A 241 21.02 29.06 -7.40
N CYS A 242 21.53 29.89 -8.32
CA CYS A 242 22.87 30.44 -8.22
C CYS A 242 22.96 31.40 -7.02
N SER A 243 21.91 32.14 -6.68
CA SER A 243 21.91 32.99 -5.46
C SER A 243 22.11 32.17 -4.18
N GLN A 244 21.56 30.96 -4.12
CA GLN A 244 21.64 30.09 -2.95
C GLN A 244 22.87 29.18 -2.94
N HIS A 245 23.38 28.79 -4.12
CA HIS A 245 24.36 27.71 -4.23
C HIS A 245 25.62 28.04 -5.03
N ASP A 246 25.63 29.09 -5.87
CA ASP A 246 26.77 29.49 -6.70
C ASP A 246 26.76 30.99 -7.05
N SER A 247 26.83 31.82 -6.00
CA SER A 247 26.62 33.28 -6.12
C SER A 247 27.71 33.99 -6.91
N LYS A 248 28.85 33.34 -7.17
CA LYS A 248 29.97 33.90 -7.95
C LYS A 248 29.71 33.94 -9.45
N ASN A 249 28.84 33.07 -9.95
CA ASN A 249 28.50 32.98 -11.37
C ASN A 249 27.19 33.72 -11.72
N LEU A 250 26.56 34.40 -10.74
CA LEU A 250 25.28 35.10 -10.94
C LEU A 250 25.34 36.22 -11.98
N ASP A 251 26.49 36.90 -12.05
CA ASP A 251 26.75 38.00 -12.99
C ASP A 251 27.06 37.50 -14.41
N GLN A 252 27.35 36.19 -14.56
CA GLN A 252 27.66 35.53 -15.83
C GLN A 252 26.45 34.85 -16.48
N LEU A 253 25.31 34.76 -15.77
CA LEU A 253 24.00 34.37 -16.30
C LEU A 253 23.38 35.48 -17.16
#